data_AF-A0A653NV02-F1
#
_entry.id   AF-A0A653NV02-F1
#
_cell.length_a   1.000
_cell.length_b   1.000
_cell.length_c   1.000
_cell.angle_alpha   90.00
_cell.angle_beta   90.00
_cell.angle_gamma   90.00
#
_symmetry.space_group_name_H-M   'P 1'
#
loop_
_entity.id
_entity.type
_entity.pdbx_description
1 polymer ?
#
loop_
_entity_poly.entity_id
_entity_poly.type
_entity_poly.pdbx_seq_one_letter_code
_entity_poly.pdbx_strand_id
1 'polypeptide(L)'
;MQYLRWIFSFVGFPLGGWVAFLLVGSANSPLAAAAAGAIAGTAIGAAQWLALRPAVSPAWIAAGTGGMGLGSAAAALTTGSTTTVPGLALTGAIAGAAVGLGQGMVFRRGWRVAALWAVTVSGAWALGWVVTANVIVDADSGYVCFGSSGALVVTAITGLVLHRLLGCRGTVAVSPAADAAAAGAQR
;
A
#
# COMPACT_ATOMS: atom_id res chain seq x y z
N MET A 1 -8.74 15.26 -6.88
CA MET A 1 -9.68 14.52 -6.00
C MET A 1 -9.18 13.13 -5.57
N GLN A 2 -8.36 12.39 -6.34
CA GLN A 2 -7.88 11.05 -5.94
C GLN A 2 -6.78 11.04 -4.85
N TYR A 3 -5.86 12.01 -4.86
CA TYR A 3 -4.71 12.04 -3.93
C TYR A 3 -5.11 12.26 -2.46
N LEU A 4 -6.02 13.19 -2.18
CA LEU A 4 -6.53 13.43 -0.82
C LEU A 4 -7.26 12.20 -0.25
N ARG A 5 -8.04 11.48 -1.08
CA ARG A 5 -8.65 10.22 -0.63
C ARG A 5 -7.61 9.14 -0.36
N TRP A 6 -6.56 9.09 -1.17
CA TRP A 6 -5.45 8.14 -1.00
C TRP A 6 -4.66 8.40 0.28
N ILE A 7 -4.38 9.65 0.63
CA ILE A 7 -3.57 9.93 1.83
C ILE A 7 -4.21 9.34 3.09
N PHE A 8 -5.55 9.35 3.19
CA PHE A 8 -6.28 8.77 4.31
C PHE A 8 -6.15 7.24 4.41
N SER A 9 -5.68 6.52 3.39
CA SER A 9 -5.40 5.09 3.51
C SER A 9 -4.26 4.79 4.49
N PHE A 10 -3.49 5.82 4.90
CA PHE A 10 -2.38 5.65 5.85
C PHE A 10 -2.85 5.02 7.16
N VAL A 11 -4.10 5.28 7.59
CA VAL A 11 -4.68 4.72 8.83
C VAL A 11 -4.73 3.19 8.83
N GLY A 12 -4.76 2.56 7.65
CA GLY A 12 -4.72 1.10 7.54
C GLY A 12 -3.43 0.50 8.10
N PHE A 13 -2.30 1.22 8.05
CA PHE A 13 -1.02 0.75 8.55
C PHE A 13 -0.96 0.68 10.08
N PRO A 14 -1.14 1.78 10.86
CA PRO A 14 -1.07 1.72 12.31
C PRO A 14 -2.21 0.88 12.90
N LEU A 15 -3.43 0.95 12.35
CA LEU A 15 -4.54 0.12 12.82
C LEU A 15 -4.30 -1.36 12.53
N GLY A 16 -3.87 -1.69 11.31
CA GLY A 16 -3.56 -3.06 10.92
C GLY A 16 -2.41 -3.66 11.72
N GLY A 17 -1.33 -2.89 11.91
CA GLY A 17 -0.18 -3.30 12.71
C GLY A 17 -0.53 -3.49 14.18
N TRP A 18 -1.34 -2.59 14.75
CA TRP A 18 -1.78 -2.71 16.15
C TRP A 18 -2.72 -3.90 16.37
N VAL A 19 -3.72 -4.10 15.50
CA VAL A 19 -4.61 -5.27 15.57
C VAL A 19 -3.83 -6.57 15.40
N ALA A 20 -2.89 -6.62 14.44
CA ALA A 20 -2.02 -7.78 14.25
C ALA A 20 -1.20 -8.09 15.52
N PHE A 21 -0.64 -7.06 16.16
CA PHE A 21 0.11 -7.21 17.40
C PHE A 21 -0.76 -7.71 18.56
N LEU A 22 -2.01 -7.22 18.69
CA LEU A 22 -2.94 -7.70 19.73
C LEU A 22 -3.34 -9.17 19.54
N LEU A 23 -3.45 -9.64 18.30
CA LEU A 23 -3.92 -10.99 17.99
C LEU A 23 -2.80 -12.03 17.93
N VAL A 24 -1.60 -11.63 17.48
CA VAL A 24 -0.48 -12.55 17.19
C VAL A 24 0.72 -12.29 18.09
N GLY A 25 0.88 -11.06 18.59
CA GLY A 25 2.07 -10.62 19.32
C GLY A 25 3.18 -10.15 18.38
N SER A 26 4.42 -10.26 18.88
CA SER A 26 5.63 -9.85 18.16
C SER A 26 5.90 -10.75 16.95
N ALA A 27 6.27 -10.16 15.82
CA ALA A 27 6.58 -10.86 14.56
C ALA A 27 8.00 -11.48 14.56
N ASN A 28 8.34 -12.22 15.61
CA ASN A 28 9.69 -12.76 15.86
C ASN A 28 9.98 -14.12 15.20
N SER A 29 8.99 -14.71 14.53
CA SER A 29 9.11 -15.96 13.80
C SER A 29 8.41 -15.88 12.44
N PRO A 30 8.80 -16.69 11.44
CA PRO A 30 8.19 -16.64 10.11
C PRO A 30 6.67 -16.87 10.12
N LEU A 31 6.18 -17.79 10.97
CA LEU A 31 4.75 -18.08 11.08
C LEU A 31 3.98 -16.93 11.75
N ALA A 32 4.52 -16.37 12.84
CA ALA A 32 3.93 -15.19 13.48
C ALA A 32 3.93 -13.99 12.52
N ALA A 33 5.03 -13.76 11.81
CA ALA A 33 5.14 -12.72 10.80
C ALA A 33 4.16 -12.92 9.64
N ALA A 34 3.95 -14.16 9.19
CA ALA A 34 2.94 -14.48 8.18
C ALA A 34 1.52 -14.12 8.63
N ALA A 35 1.15 -14.54 9.84
CA ALA A 35 -0.18 -14.31 10.39
C ALA A 35 -0.43 -12.81 10.67
N ALA A 36 0.51 -12.16 11.35
CA ALA A 36 0.46 -10.72 11.61
C ALA A 36 0.43 -9.92 10.29
N GLY A 37 1.25 -10.33 9.33
CA GLY A 37 1.30 -9.74 8.00
C GLY A 37 -0.03 -9.86 7.26
N ALA A 38 -0.67 -11.04 7.26
CA ALA A 38 -1.97 -11.22 6.63
C ALA A 38 -3.03 -10.28 7.25
N ILE A 39 -3.10 -10.20 8.58
CA ILE A 39 -4.04 -9.31 9.30
C ILE A 39 -3.81 -7.85 8.92
N ALA A 40 -2.56 -7.37 9.00
CA ALA A 40 -2.22 -6.00 8.64
C ALA A 40 -2.47 -5.72 7.15
N GLY A 41 -2.14 -6.68 6.27
CA GLY A 41 -2.34 -6.60 4.83
C GLY A 41 -3.80 -6.48 4.44
N THR A 42 -4.71 -7.15 5.16
CA THR A 42 -6.16 -6.99 4.98
C THR A 42 -6.60 -5.56 5.33
N ALA A 43 -6.19 -5.03 6.49
CA ALA A 43 -6.54 -3.68 6.92
C ALA A 43 -6.01 -2.60 5.96
N ILE A 44 -4.72 -2.71 5.57
CA ILE A 44 -4.08 -1.81 4.61
C ILE A 44 -4.76 -1.90 3.25
N GLY A 45 -4.95 -3.13 2.74
CA GLY A 45 -5.59 -3.38 1.44
C GLY A 45 -7.02 -2.84 1.39
N ALA A 46 -7.80 -3.00 2.46
CA ALA A 46 -9.15 -2.47 2.56
C ALA A 46 -9.17 -0.94 2.55
N ALA A 47 -8.31 -0.28 3.33
CA ALA A 47 -8.20 1.18 3.36
C ALA A 47 -7.82 1.74 1.98
N GLN A 48 -6.84 1.12 1.31
CA GLN A 48 -6.42 1.49 -0.05
C GLN A 48 -7.53 1.26 -1.08
N TRP A 49 -8.23 0.12 -1.01
CA TRP A 49 -9.33 -0.18 -1.92
C TRP A 49 -10.47 0.83 -1.77
N LEU A 50 -10.83 1.24 -0.55
CA LEU A 50 -11.83 2.29 -0.31
C LEU A 50 -11.41 3.64 -0.91
N ALA A 51 -10.12 3.96 -0.87
CA ALA A 51 -9.58 5.17 -1.49
C ALA A 51 -9.63 5.11 -3.03
N LEU A 52 -9.33 3.94 -3.62
CA LEU A 52 -9.22 3.76 -5.07
C LEU A 52 -10.54 3.39 -5.76
N ARG A 53 -11.55 2.87 -5.05
CA ARG A 53 -12.81 2.45 -5.69
C ARG A 53 -13.48 3.62 -6.44
N PRO A 54 -14.05 3.37 -7.63
CA PRO A 54 -14.20 2.06 -8.28
C PRO A 54 -13.03 1.66 -9.22
N ALA A 55 -11.88 2.34 -9.19
CA ALA A 55 -10.81 2.15 -10.18
C ALA A 55 -10.08 0.80 -10.08
N VAL A 56 -10.18 0.10 -8.94
CA VAL A 56 -9.56 -1.22 -8.72
C VAL A 56 -10.59 -2.19 -8.14
N SER A 57 -10.43 -3.48 -8.46
CA SER A 57 -11.33 -4.53 -7.97
C SER A 57 -11.06 -4.88 -6.50
N PRO A 58 -12.02 -5.53 -5.80
CA PRO A 58 -11.80 -6.03 -4.44
C PRO A 58 -10.65 -7.05 -4.32
N ALA A 59 -10.23 -7.67 -5.42
CA ALA A 59 -9.04 -8.53 -5.45
C ALA A 59 -7.76 -7.81 -4.99
N TRP A 60 -7.74 -6.47 -5.01
CA TRP A 60 -6.69 -5.65 -4.39
C TRP A 60 -6.46 -6.00 -2.91
N ILE A 61 -7.53 -6.28 -2.16
CA ILE A 61 -7.47 -6.64 -0.74
C ILE A 61 -6.82 -8.01 -0.57
N ALA A 62 -7.25 -9.00 -1.37
CA ALA A 62 -6.68 -10.34 -1.34
C ALA A 62 -5.19 -10.34 -1.74
N ALA A 63 -4.83 -9.57 -2.76
CA ALA A 63 -3.44 -9.39 -3.18
C ALA A 63 -2.59 -8.73 -2.08
N GLY A 64 -3.11 -7.70 -1.41
CA GLY A 64 -2.44 -7.06 -0.27
C GLY A 64 -2.29 -8.01 0.93
N THR A 65 -3.33 -8.80 1.24
CA THR A 65 -3.33 -9.78 2.32
C THR A 65 -2.29 -10.87 2.08
N GLY A 66 -2.32 -11.50 0.91
CA GLY A 66 -1.36 -12.56 0.54
C GLY A 66 0.06 -12.03 0.40
N GLY A 67 0.24 -10.88 -0.24
CA GLY A 67 1.54 -10.24 -0.41
C GLY A 67 2.17 -9.85 0.93
N MET A 68 1.38 -9.32 1.86
CA MET A 68 1.87 -8.95 3.19
C MET A 68 2.22 -10.18 4.01
N GLY A 69 1.35 -11.21 4.07
CA GLY A 69 1.64 -12.43 4.82
C GLY A 69 2.91 -13.14 4.31
N LEU A 70 2.99 -13.38 2.99
CA LEU A 70 4.18 -14.03 2.40
C LEU A 70 5.43 -13.16 2.51
N GLY A 71 5.30 -11.86 2.27
CA GLY A 71 6.40 -10.90 2.37
C GLY A 71 6.96 -10.78 3.78
N SER A 72 6.09 -10.73 4.79
CA SER A 72 6.49 -10.70 6.20
C SER A 72 7.18 -12.00 6.64
N ALA A 73 6.69 -13.17 6.20
CA ALA A 73 7.37 -14.44 6.46
C ALA A 73 8.77 -14.49 5.83
N ALA A 74 8.88 -14.08 4.57
CA ALA A 74 10.15 -14.00 3.86
C ALA A 74 11.12 -13.01 4.51
N ALA A 75 10.62 -11.86 4.96
CA ALA A 75 11.39 -10.87 5.70
C ALA A 75 11.93 -11.47 7.01
N ALA A 76 11.09 -12.10 7.82
CA ALA A 76 11.52 -12.72 9.07
C ALA A 76 12.61 -13.80 8.86
N LEU A 77 12.46 -14.63 7.82
CA LEU A 77 13.49 -15.60 7.43
C LEU A 77 14.81 -14.95 7.00
N THR A 78 14.75 -13.80 6.34
CA THR A 78 15.93 -13.10 5.80
C THR A 78 16.66 -12.28 6.86
N THR A 79 15.91 -11.62 7.75
CA THR A 79 16.47 -10.67 8.72
C THR A 79 16.66 -11.28 10.12
N GLY A 80 16.15 -12.49 10.35
CA GLY A 80 16.08 -13.06 11.70
C GLY A 80 15.18 -12.24 12.64
N SER A 81 14.25 -11.46 12.08
CA SER A 81 13.35 -10.56 12.81
C SER A 81 14.07 -9.49 13.65
N THR A 82 15.27 -9.06 13.23
CA THR A 82 15.99 -7.98 13.90
C THR A 82 15.24 -6.64 13.78
N THR A 83 15.26 -5.85 14.86
CA THR A 83 14.63 -4.52 14.95
C THR A 83 15.62 -3.37 14.73
N THR A 84 16.86 -3.68 14.29
CA THR A 84 17.81 -2.64 13.87
C THR A 84 17.29 -1.85 12.67
N VAL A 85 17.63 -0.56 12.56
CA VAL A 85 17.16 0.30 11.45
C VAL A 85 17.40 -0.32 10.06
N PRO A 86 18.60 -0.87 9.73
CA PRO A 86 18.81 -1.53 8.44
C PRO A 86 17.97 -2.79 8.27
N GLY A 87 17.75 -3.56 9.34
CA GLY A 87 16.92 -4.77 9.30
C GLY A 87 15.44 -4.47 9.14
N LEU A 88 14.93 -3.41 9.76
CA LEU A 88 13.57 -2.91 9.55
C LEU A 88 13.40 -2.36 8.13
N ALA A 89 14.38 -1.62 7.62
CA ALA A 89 14.38 -1.15 6.23
C ALA A 89 14.31 -2.33 5.24
N LEU A 90 15.12 -3.38 5.46
CA LEU A 90 15.10 -4.60 4.65
C LEU A 90 13.77 -5.35 4.78
N THR A 91 13.23 -5.46 5.99
CA THR A 91 11.89 -6.03 6.24
C THR A 91 10.82 -5.29 5.43
N GLY A 92 10.86 -3.95 5.46
CA GLY A 92 10.02 -3.09 4.63
C GLY A 92 10.18 -3.33 3.14
N ALA A 93 11.42 -3.43 2.67
CA ALA A 93 11.70 -3.65 1.25
C ALA A 93 11.10 -4.98 0.76
N ILE A 94 11.27 -6.06 1.52
CA ILE A 94 10.79 -7.40 1.16
C ILE A 94 9.26 -7.44 1.19
N ALA A 95 8.64 -7.00 2.29
CA ALA A 95 7.18 -6.99 2.42
C ALA A 95 6.54 -6.07 1.37
N GLY A 96 7.10 -4.87 1.17
CA GLY A 96 6.63 -3.92 0.18
C GLY A 96 6.76 -4.43 -1.25
N ALA A 97 7.84 -5.15 -1.58
CA ALA A 97 7.97 -5.79 -2.89
C ALA A 97 6.89 -6.86 -3.12
N ALA A 98 6.63 -7.72 -2.13
CA ALA A 98 5.61 -8.76 -2.24
C ALA A 98 4.19 -8.17 -2.39
N VAL A 99 3.83 -7.18 -1.56
CA VAL A 99 2.56 -6.46 -1.66
C VAL A 99 2.43 -5.74 -3.01
N GLY A 100 3.47 -5.00 -3.40
CA GLY A 100 3.48 -4.26 -4.65
C GLY A 100 3.43 -5.17 -5.89
N LEU A 101 4.07 -6.34 -5.88
CA LEU A 101 3.91 -7.30 -6.98
C LEU A 101 2.47 -7.81 -7.05
N GLY A 102 1.91 -8.26 -5.93
CA GLY A 102 0.53 -8.76 -5.88
C GLY A 102 -0.48 -7.73 -6.38
N GLN A 103 -0.41 -6.52 -5.84
CA GLN A 103 -1.29 -5.40 -6.24
C GLN A 103 -1.02 -4.94 -7.68
N GLY A 104 0.24 -4.94 -8.11
CA GLY A 104 0.65 -4.50 -9.44
C GLY A 104 0.02 -5.34 -10.55
N MET A 105 -0.12 -6.65 -10.31
CA MET A 105 -0.82 -7.58 -11.21
C MET A 105 -2.32 -7.28 -11.33
N VAL A 106 -2.93 -6.71 -10.28
CA VAL A 106 -4.36 -6.34 -10.27
C VAL A 106 -4.65 -5.17 -11.22
N PHE A 107 -3.67 -4.30 -11.53
CA PHE A 107 -3.89 -3.20 -12.48
C PHE A 107 -4.20 -3.67 -13.91
N ARG A 108 -3.85 -4.91 -14.29
CA ARG A 108 -4.04 -5.46 -15.66
C ARG A 108 -3.46 -4.59 -16.78
N ARG A 109 -2.40 -3.84 -16.48
CA ARG A 109 -1.68 -2.94 -17.43
C ARG A 109 -0.32 -3.47 -17.90
N GLY A 110 -0.10 -4.78 -17.73
CA GLY A 110 1.12 -5.48 -18.12
C GLY A 110 2.21 -5.50 -17.04
N TRP A 111 3.19 -6.39 -17.25
CA TRP A 111 4.27 -6.66 -16.29
C TRP A 111 5.09 -5.42 -15.90
N ARG A 112 5.36 -4.51 -16.84
CA ARG A 112 6.16 -3.30 -16.56
C ARG A 112 5.52 -2.40 -15.51
N VAL A 113 4.18 -2.26 -15.53
CA VAL A 113 3.45 -1.49 -14.52
C VAL A 113 3.45 -2.23 -13.18
N ALA A 114 3.31 -3.56 -13.19
CA ALA A 114 3.39 -4.36 -11.97
C ALA A 114 4.78 -4.26 -11.31
N ALA A 115 5.85 -4.35 -12.09
CA ALA A 115 7.22 -4.21 -11.62
C ALA A 115 7.51 -2.79 -11.10
N LEU A 116 7.07 -1.74 -11.80
CA LEU A 116 7.21 -0.36 -11.33
C LEU A 116 6.48 -0.15 -10.00
N TRP A 117 5.26 -0.71 -9.86
CA TRP A 117 4.51 -0.64 -8.62
C TRP A 117 5.22 -1.38 -7.49
N ALA A 118 5.73 -2.59 -7.75
CA ALA A 118 6.53 -3.35 -6.79
C ALA A 118 7.76 -2.60 -6.29
N VAL A 119 8.57 -2.04 -7.19
CA VAL A 119 9.76 -1.25 -6.84
C VAL A 119 9.36 -0.01 -6.03
N THR A 120 8.29 0.67 -6.42
CA THR A 120 7.77 1.84 -5.70
C THR A 120 7.37 1.49 -4.26
N VAL A 121 6.56 0.45 -4.10
CA VAL A 121 6.06 0.02 -2.79
C VAL A 121 7.23 -0.49 -1.93
N SER A 122 8.14 -1.29 -2.50
CA SER A 122 9.35 -1.76 -1.82
C SER A 122 10.20 -0.61 -1.27
N GLY A 123 10.57 0.36 -2.12
CA GLY A 123 11.38 1.50 -1.70
C GLY A 123 10.66 2.40 -0.69
N ALA A 124 9.36 2.65 -0.91
CA ALA A 124 8.55 3.46 0.00
C ALA A 124 8.45 2.81 1.39
N TRP A 125 8.28 1.49 1.47
CA TRP A 125 8.14 0.77 2.73
C TRP A 125 9.46 0.65 3.49
N ALA A 126 10.57 0.45 2.76
CA ALA A 126 11.90 0.54 3.36
C ALA A 126 12.10 1.91 4.02
N LEU A 127 11.78 2.99 3.31
CA LEU A 127 11.85 4.35 3.85
C LEU A 127 10.86 4.57 5.01
N GLY A 128 9.65 4.03 4.93
CA GLY A 128 8.64 4.12 5.99
C GLY A 128 9.14 3.53 7.32
N TRP A 129 9.87 2.42 7.25
CA TRP A 129 10.54 1.83 8.41
C TRP A 129 11.69 2.70 8.93
N VAL A 130 12.55 3.22 8.05
CA VAL A 130 13.62 4.15 8.47
C VAL A 130 13.03 5.36 9.20
N VAL A 131 11.99 5.97 8.65
CA VAL A 131 11.30 7.12 9.26
C VAL A 131 10.71 6.74 10.62
N THR A 132 10.02 5.60 10.69
CA THR A 132 9.39 5.15 11.95
C THR A 132 10.41 4.88 13.04
N ALA A 133 11.50 4.19 12.71
CA ALA A 133 12.54 3.84 13.68
C ALA A 133 13.28 5.08 14.25
N ASN A 134 13.20 6.24 13.57
CA ASN A 134 13.77 7.50 14.06
C ASN A 134 12.75 8.40 14.77
N VAL A 135 11.46 8.05 14.75
CA VAL A 135 10.37 8.84 15.36
C VAL A 135 9.75 8.13 16.57
N ILE A 136 9.72 6.80 16.57
CA ILE A 136 9.08 5.99 17.60
C ILE A 136 10.13 5.31 18.49
N VAL A 137 9.91 5.34 19.81
CA VAL A 137 10.82 4.80 20.84
C VAL A 137 10.70 3.28 21.01
N ASP A 138 9.62 2.66 20.51
CA ASP A 138 9.24 1.26 20.72
C ASP A 138 9.39 0.37 19.47
N ALA A 139 10.50 0.54 18.73
CA ALA A 139 10.78 -0.33 17.57
C ALA A 139 11.02 -1.79 17.97
N ASP A 140 11.47 -2.02 19.20
CA ASP A 140 11.87 -3.34 19.72
C ASP A 140 10.69 -4.26 20.05
N SER A 141 9.46 -3.73 20.08
CA SER A 141 8.25 -4.56 20.27
C SER A 141 7.99 -5.53 19.11
N GLY A 142 8.63 -5.35 17.94
CA GLY A 142 8.53 -6.27 16.80
C GLY A 142 7.16 -6.23 16.09
N TYR A 143 6.64 -5.02 15.87
CA TYR A 143 5.47 -4.80 15.04
C TYR A 143 5.71 -5.24 13.59
N VAL A 144 4.69 -5.79 12.94
CA VAL A 144 4.77 -6.21 11.53
C VAL A 144 4.68 -5.04 10.54
N CYS A 145 4.25 -3.87 11.00
CA CYS A 145 4.10 -2.65 10.23
C CYS A 145 4.79 -1.47 10.92
N PHE A 146 5.29 -0.54 10.11
CA PHE A 146 5.75 0.74 10.57
C PHE A 146 4.60 1.62 11.09
N GLY A 147 4.92 2.61 11.92
CA GLY A 147 3.95 3.50 12.55
C GLY A 147 3.43 4.60 11.62
N SER A 148 2.63 5.51 12.19
CA SER A 148 1.94 6.56 11.44
C SER A 148 2.88 7.50 10.66
N SER A 149 4.07 7.80 11.19
CA SER A 149 5.07 8.64 10.52
C SER A 149 5.55 8.02 9.21
N GLY A 150 5.95 6.74 9.24
CA GLY A 150 6.28 5.98 8.04
C GLY A 150 5.11 5.84 7.09
N ALA A 151 3.90 5.60 7.62
CA ALA A 151 2.70 5.43 6.81
C ALA A 151 2.32 6.67 6.00
N LEU A 152 2.50 7.87 6.56
CA LEU A 152 2.28 9.12 5.83
C LEU A 152 3.28 9.28 4.69
N VAL A 153 4.57 8.96 4.91
CA VAL A 153 5.60 9.00 3.85
C VAL A 153 5.28 8.00 2.74
N VAL A 154 4.94 6.76 3.11
CA VAL A 154 4.59 5.69 2.17
C VAL A 154 3.39 6.06 1.32
N THR A 155 2.33 6.56 1.95
CA THR A 155 1.11 6.95 1.24
C THR A 155 1.33 8.18 0.36
N ALA A 156 2.13 9.16 0.78
CA ALA A 156 2.47 10.31 -0.05
C ALA A 156 3.22 9.90 -1.32
N ILE A 157 4.24 9.04 -1.21
CA ILE A 157 5.06 8.54 -2.33
C ILE A 157 4.20 7.70 -3.28
N THR A 158 3.52 6.68 -2.74
CA THR A 158 2.70 5.77 -3.54
C THR A 158 1.51 6.50 -4.18
N GLY A 159 0.94 7.50 -3.52
CA GLY A 159 -0.13 8.33 -4.04
C GLY A 159 0.29 9.17 -5.23
N LEU A 160 1.52 9.71 -5.20
CA LEU A 160 2.08 10.46 -6.33
C LEU A 160 2.28 9.54 -7.54
N VAL A 161 2.81 8.34 -7.33
CA VAL A 161 2.98 7.35 -8.40
C VAL A 161 1.62 6.89 -8.95
N LEU A 162 0.64 6.59 -8.09
CA LEU A 162 -0.72 6.28 -8.52
C LEU A 162 -1.36 7.41 -9.32
N HIS A 163 -1.15 8.66 -8.91
CA HIS A 163 -1.66 9.81 -9.66
C HIS A 163 -1.10 9.85 -11.08
N ARG A 164 0.18 9.51 -11.26
CA ARG A 164 0.82 9.41 -12.59
C ARG A 164 0.34 8.19 -13.37
N LEU A 165 0.20 7.03 -12.72
CA LEU A 165 -0.24 5.79 -13.37
C LEU A 165 -1.70 5.90 -13.82
N LEU A 166 -2.61 6.36 -12.96
CA LEU A 166 -4.05 6.38 -13.23
C LEU A 166 -4.49 7.57 -14.09
N GLY A 167 -3.69 8.62 -14.17
CA GLY A 167 -3.93 9.80 -15.01
C GLY A 167 -5.07 10.71 -14.49
N CYS A 168 -4.96 12.01 -14.77
CA CYS A 168 -6.10 12.91 -14.66
C CYS A 168 -7.16 12.46 -15.68
N ARG A 169 -8.27 11.86 -15.24
CA ARG A 169 -9.45 11.78 -16.10
C ARG A 169 -9.82 13.23 -16.45
N GLY A 170 -9.54 13.63 -17.69
CA GLY A 170 -9.97 14.91 -18.22
C GLY A 170 -11.47 15.02 -18.03
N THR A 171 -11.91 16.17 -17.52
CA THR A 171 -13.27 16.66 -17.75
C THR A 171 -13.61 16.40 -19.21
N VAL A 172 -14.61 15.56 -19.46
CA VAL A 172 -15.22 15.47 -20.79
C VAL A 172 -15.66 16.90 -21.09
N ALA A 173 -14.95 17.58 -21.99
CA ALA A 173 -15.43 18.84 -22.51
C ALA A 173 -16.76 18.50 -23.20
N VAL A 174 -17.86 18.96 -22.62
CA VAL A 174 -19.14 18.99 -23.32
C VAL A 174 -18.88 19.89 -24.53
N SER A 175 -18.76 19.29 -25.70
CA SER A 175 -18.49 20.01 -26.93
C SER A 175 -19.72 20.87 -27.23
N PRO A 176 -19.64 22.22 -27.24
CA PRO A 176 -20.80 23.09 -27.48
C PRO A 176 -21.49 22.82 -28.83
N ALA A 177 -20.79 22.15 -29.74
CA ALA A 177 -21.31 21.74 -31.04
C ALA A 177 -22.46 20.71 -30.95
N ALA A 178 -22.49 19.87 -29.91
CA ALA A 178 -23.56 18.87 -29.75
C ALA A 178 -24.89 19.53 -29.30
N ASP A 179 -24.82 20.57 -28.46
CA ASP A 179 -26.00 21.31 -28.01
C ASP A 179 -26.56 22.23 -29.11
N ALA A 180 -25.69 22.80 -29.95
CA ALA A 180 -26.12 23.62 -31.09
C ALA A 180 -26.84 22.80 -32.17
N ALA A 181 -26.41 21.55 -32.42
CA ALA A 181 -27.07 20.65 -33.37
C ALA A 181 -28.46 20.19 -32.87
N ALA A 182 -28.62 19.98 -31.56
CA ALA A 182 -29.90 19.63 -30.95
C ALA A 182 -30.91 20.80 -30.98
N ALA A 183 -30.43 22.04 -30.79
CA ALA A 183 -31.28 23.23 -30.83
C ALA A 183 -31.74 23.63 -32.24
N GLY A 184 -30.98 23.27 -33.27
CA GLY A 184 -31.34 23.53 -34.68
C GLY A 184 -32.37 22.56 -35.26
N ALA A 185 -32.48 21.35 -34.72
CA ALA A 185 -33.41 20.32 -35.19
C ALA A 185 -34.84 20.46 -34.64
N GLN A 186 -35.08 21.44 -33.76
CA GLN A 186 -36.38 21.71 -33.14
C GLN A 186 -37.06 23.00 -33.65
N ARG A 187 -36.56 23.60 -34.72
CA ARG A 187 -37.21 24.74 -35.43
C ARG A 187 -37.59 24.33 -36.84
#